data_AF-A0AAV6B2B3-F1
#
_entry.id   AF-A0AAV6B2B3-F1
#
_cell.length_a   1.000
_cell.length_b   1.000
_cell.length_c   1.000
_cell.angle_alpha   90.00
_cell.angle_beta   90.00
_cell.angle_gamma   90.00
#
_symmetry.space_group_name_H-M   'P 1'
#
loop_
_entity.id
_entity.type
_entity.pdbx_description
1 polymer ?
#
loop_
_entity_poly.entity_id
_entity_poly.type
_entity_poly.pdbx_seq_one_letter_code
_entity_poly.pdbx_strand_id
1 'polypeptide(L)' 'MQTILILLILLLLLGGGGFYWGGPVYGGSGIGLILIICLIVYLIGGFRGKK' A
#
# COMPACT_ATOMS: atom_id res chain seq x y z
N MET A 1 -5.12 1.28 13.59
CA MET A 1 -5.85 0.03 13.26
C MET A 1 -6.80 0.20 12.09
N GLN A 2 -7.79 1.11 12.16
CA GLN A 2 -8.72 1.37 11.04
C GLN A 2 -8.02 1.84 9.75
N THR A 3 -6.98 2.65 9.86
CA THR A 3 -6.20 3.18 8.73
C THR A 3 -5.43 2.12 7.95
N ILE A 4 -4.96 1.07 8.63
CA ILE A 4 -4.22 -0.04 8.01
C ILE A 4 -5.14 -0.85 7.10
N LEU A 5 -6.37 -1.10 7.55
CA LEU A 5 -7.40 -1.77 6.77
C LEU A 5 -7.74 -1.00 5.49
N ILE A 6 -7.89 0.32 5.60
CA ILE A 6 -8.16 1.19 4.45
C ILE A 6 -7.01 1.14 3.44
N LEU A 7 -5.76 1.16 3.90
CA LEU A 7 -4.58 1.07 3.03
C LEU A 7 -4.48 -0.29 2.31
N LEU A 8 -4.81 -1.40 2.98
CA LEU A 8 -4.84 -2.74 2.37
C LEU A 8 -5.93 -2.87 1.31
N ILE A 9 -7.11 -2.32 1.56
CA ILE A 9 -8.22 -2.30 0.61
C ILE A 9 -7.84 -1.46 -0.61
N LEU A 10 -7.26 -0.27 -0.40
CA LEU A 10 -6.75 0.55 -1.50
C LEU A 10 -5.67 -0.16 -2.31
N LEU A 11 -4.75 -0.87 -1.65
CA LEU A 11 -3.72 -1.65 -2.32
C LEU A 11 -4.32 -2.76 -3.19
N LEU A 12 -5.37 -3.44 -2.72
CA LEU A 12 -6.06 -4.49 -3.46
C LEU A 12 -6.86 -3.93 -4.65
N LEU A 13 -7.53 -2.78 -4.49
CA LEU A 13 -8.32 -2.14 -5.55
C LEU A 13 -7.44 -1.41 -6.59
N LEU A 14 -6.40 -0.69 -6.17
CA LEU A 14 -5.55 0.14 -7.05
C LEU A 14 -4.30 -0.60 -7.57
N GLY A 15 -3.80 -1.61 -6.83
CA GLY A 15 -2.63 -2.40 -7.23
C GLY A 15 -2.93 -3.45 -8.28
N GLY A 16 -4.20 -3.77 -8.53
CA GLY A 16 -4.63 -4.81 -9.46
C GLY A 16 -4.16 -6.22 -9.06
N GLY A 17 -4.86 -7.26 -9.49
CA GLY A 17 -4.59 -8.64 -9.07
C GLY A 17 -3.14 -9.13 -9.26
N GLY A 18 -2.36 -8.51 -10.15
CA GLY A 18 -0.95 -8.86 -10.36
C GLY A 18 0.02 -8.43 -9.25
N PHE A 19 -0.37 -7.52 -8.33
CA PHE A 19 0.44 -7.23 -7.15
C PHE A 19 0.60 -8.47 -6.24
N TYR A 20 -0.44 -9.30 -6.17
CA TYR A 20 -0.48 -10.54 -5.37
C TYR A 20 0.13 -11.76 -6.09
N TRP A 21 0.19 -11.77 -7.42
CA TRP A 21 0.56 -12.95 -8.21
C TRP A 21 1.88 -12.85 -9.00
N GLY A 22 2.43 -11.64 -9.20
CA GLY A 22 3.67 -11.43 -9.96
C GLY A 22 4.51 -10.25 -9.47
N GLY A 23 4.13 -9.67 -8.34
CA GLY A 23 4.73 -8.45 -7.83
C GLY A 23 4.42 -7.24 -8.71
N PRO A 24 4.96 -6.07 -8.32
CA PRO A 24 4.63 -4.79 -8.92
C PRO A 24 4.92 -4.70 -10.42
N VAL A 25 5.72 -5.59 -11.01
CA VAL A 25 6.09 -5.52 -12.43
C VAL A 25 4.95 -5.96 -13.36
N TYR A 26 4.06 -6.85 -12.91
CA TYR A 26 3.04 -7.48 -13.76
C TYR A 26 1.58 -7.16 -13.36
N GLY A 27 1.35 -6.36 -12.31
CA GLY A 27 0.02 -5.84 -11.95
C GLY A 27 0.09 -4.47 -11.31
N GLY A 28 -0.61 -3.50 -11.93
CA GLY A 28 -0.93 -2.19 -11.34
C GLY A 28 0.26 -1.42 -10.75
N SER A 29 1.39 -1.45 -11.46
CA SER A 29 2.73 -1.22 -10.92
C SER A 29 2.95 0.11 -10.20
N GLY A 30 2.50 1.22 -10.76
CA GLY A 30 2.85 2.54 -10.25
C GLY A 30 2.18 2.87 -8.91
N ILE A 31 0.86 2.74 -8.85
CA ILE A 31 0.08 3.19 -7.69
C ILE A 31 0.19 2.19 -6.53
N GLY A 32 0.22 0.88 -6.82
CA GLY A 32 0.39 -0.15 -5.79
C GLY A 32 1.72 -0.06 -5.06
N LEU A 33 2.81 0.24 -5.78
CA LEU A 33 4.14 0.43 -5.18
C LEU A 33 4.16 1.62 -4.22
N ILE A 34 3.59 2.75 -4.64
CA ILE A 34 3.50 3.96 -3.83
C ILE A 34 2.74 3.66 -2.52
N LEU A 35 1.64 2.91 -2.60
CA LEU A 35 0.86 2.53 -1.43
C LEU A 35 1.62 1.60 -0.47
N ILE A 36 2.41 0.67 -0.98
CA ILE A 36 3.28 -0.17 -0.13
C ILE A 36 4.38 0.63 0.54
N ILE A 37 5.00 1.56 -0.18
CA ILE A 37 6.01 2.44 0.41
C ILE A 37 5.37 3.25 1.55
N CYS A 38 4.18 3.82 1.32
CA CYS A 38 3.44 4.53 2.35
C CYS A 38 3.08 3.64 3.56
N LEU A 39 2.68 2.39 3.32
CA LEU A 39 2.36 1.43 4.38
C LEU A 39 3.59 1.07 5.23
N ILE A 40 4.74 0.80 4.59
CA ILE A 40 5.99 0.50 5.29
C ILE A 40 6.41 1.69 6.16
N VAL A 41 6.39 2.91 5.60
CA VAL A 41 6.69 4.14 6.34
C VAL A 41 5.73 4.31 7.51
N TYR A 42 4.43 4.06 7.32
CA TYR A 42 3.43 4.10 8.39
C TYR A 42 3.70 3.08 9.51
N LEU A 43 4.04 1.83 9.16
CA LEU A 43 4.28 0.75 10.12
C LEU A 43 5.55 0.95 10.96
N ILE A 44 6.60 1.57 10.39
CA ILE A 44 7.83 1.93 11.11
C ILE A 44 7.61 3.18 12.00
N GLY A 45 6.41 3.78 11.97
CA GLY A 45 6.04 4.93 12.80
C GLY A 45 6.19 6.29 12.12
N GLY A 46 6.39 6.31 10.80
CA GLY A 46 6.21 7.50 9.96
C GLY A 46 4.74 7.87 9.76
N PHE A 47 4.49 9.06 9.20
CA PHE A 47 3.15 9.69 9.08
C PHE A 47 2.37 9.90 10.39
N ARG A 48 3.00 9.72 11.55
CA ARG A 48 2.43 10.15 12.84
C ARG A 48 2.45 11.68 12.86
N GLY A 49 1.28 12.30 12.66
CA GLY A 49 1.13 13.74 12.84
C GLY A 49 1.60 14.12 14.25
N LYS A 50 2.38 15.20 14.35
CA LYS A 50 2.72 15.83 15.64
C LYS A 50 1.41 16.24 16.29
N LYS A 51 0.99 15.49 17.31
CA LYS A 51 0.06 15.95 18.33
C LYS A 51 0.85 16.05 19.61
#